data_AF-A0A7C6Y2V9-F1
#
_entry.id   AF-A0A7C6Y2V9-F1
#
_cell.length_a   1.000
_cell.length_b   1.000
_cell.length_c   1.000
_cell.angle_alpha   90.00
_cell.angle_beta   90.00
_cell.angle_gamma   90.00
#
_symmetry.space_group_name_H-M   'P 1'
#
loop_
_entity.id
_entity.type
_entity.pdbx_description
1 polymer ?
#
loop_
_entity_poly.entity_id
_entity_poly.type
_entity_poly.pdbx_seq_one_letter_code
_entity_poly.pdbx_strand_id
1 'polypeptide(L)' 'MKISISENSVALGRAAAADIAARLNASIAEKGSARLVLSTGASQFDMFSALVELPIDWSKV' A
#
# COMPACT_ATOMS: atom_id res chain seq x y z
N MET A 1 6.48 14.38 -11.26
CA MET A 1 5.34 13.43 -11.34
C MET A 1 5.91 12.05 -11.66
N LYS A 2 5.57 11.01 -10.89
CA LYS A 2 5.97 9.62 -11.19
C LYS A 2 4.75 8.89 -11.73
N ILE A 3 4.87 8.27 -12.90
CA ILE A 3 3.80 7.50 -13.54
C ILE A 3 4.22 6.03 -13.55
N SER A 4 3.32 5.15 -13.10
CA SER A 4 3.48 3.70 -13.15
C SER A 4 2.36 3.11 -14.01
N ILE A 5 2.73 2.25 -14.97
CA ILE A 5 1.78 1.56 -15.86
C ILE A 5 1.99 0.06 -15.65
N SER A 6 0.90 -0.70 -15.59
CA SER A 6 0.90 -2.15 -15.47
C SER A 6 -0.11 -2.75 -16.43
N GLU A 7 0.07 -4.02 -16.77
CA GLU A 7 -0.74 -4.70 -17.79
C GLU A 7 -2.23 -4.84 -17.42
N ASN A 8 -2.53 -4.93 -16.13
CA ASN A 8 -3.89 -5.06 -15.61
C ASN A 8 -4.00 -4.50 -14.18
N SER A 9 -5.24 -4.41 -13.67
CA SER A 9 -5.55 -3.84 -12.36
C SER A 9 -4.92 -4.63 -11.21
N VAL A 10 -4.84 -5.96 -11.31
CA VAL A 10 -4.23 -6.82 -10.29
C VAL A 10 -2.73 -6.55 -10.18
N ALA A 11 -2.03 -6.48 -11.31
CA ALA A 11 -0.60 -6.16 -11.36
C ALA A 11 -0.34 -4.75 -10.80
N LEU A 12 -1.17 -3.77 -11.16
CA LEU A 12 -1.09 -2.42 -10.62
C LEU A 12 -1.35 -2.39 -9.11
N GLY A 13 -2.36 -3.13 -8.65
CA GLY A 13 -2.72 -3.25 -7.24
C GLY A 13 -1.60 -3.82 -6.39
N ARG A 14 -0.94 -4.90 -6.85
CA ARG A 14 0.25 -5.47 -6.20
C ARG A 14 1.42 -4.50 -6.14
N ALA A 15 1.69 -3.80 -7.24
CA ALA A 15 2.78 -2.82 -7.29
C ALA A 15 2.52 -1.63 -6.33
N ALA A 16 1.28 -1.14 -6.29
CA ALA A 16 0.87 -0.08 -5.37
C ALA A 16 0.93 -0.55 -3.91
N ALA A 17 0.44 -1.74 -3.60
CA ALA A 17 0.50 -2.35 -2.27
C ALA A 17 1.94 -2.48 -1.77
N ALA A 18 2.86 -2.95 -2.62
CA ALA A 18 4.27 -3.07 -2.27
C ALA A 18 4.93 -1.72 -1.95
N ASP A 19 4.65 -0.66 -2.73
CA ASP A 19 5.15 0.69 -2.45
C ASP A 19 4.58 1.26 -1.14
N ILE A 20 3.29 1.02 -0.87
CA ILE A 20 2.64 1.43 0.39
C ILE A 20 3.27 0.70 1.58
N ALA A 21 3.41 -0.62 1.53
CA ALA A 21 3.99 -1.41 2.62
C ALA A 21 5.42 -0.98 2.95
N ALA A 22 6.25 -0.72 1.93
CA ALA A 22 7.61 -0.22 2.12
C ALA A 22 7.62 1.12 2.88
N ARG A 23 6.73 2.05 2.51
CA ARG A 23 6.63 3.37 3.17
C ARG A 23 6.09 3.29 4.59
N LEU A 24 5.08 2.45 4.83
CA LEU A 24 4.53 2.24 6.17
C LEU A 24 5.59 1.66 7.10
N ASN A 25 6.27 0.59 6.67
CA ASN A 25 7.32 -0.05 7.46
C ASN A 25 8.50 0.89 7.73
N ALA A 26 8.90 1.71 6.75
CA ALA A 26 9.92 2.73 6.96
C ALA A 26 9.49 3.78 7.99
N SER A 27 8.25 4.28 7.91
CA SER A 27 7.71 5.26 8.86
C SER A 27 7.59 4.67 10.27
N ILE A 28 7.13 3.42 10.39
CA ILE A 28 7.05 2.71 11.67
C ILE A 28 8.45 2.54 12.28
N ALA A 29 9.45 2.16 11.47
CA ALA A 29 10.82 2.00 11.95
C ALA A 29 11.44 3.32 12.43
N GLU A 30 11.16 4.43 11.74
CA GLU A 30 11.71 5.76 12.08
C GLU A 30 10.97 6.42 13.26
N LYS A 31 9.64 6.30 13.31
CA LYS A 31 8.78 7.12 14.17
C LYS A 31 7.97 6.33 15.20
N GLY A 32 8.04 5.01 15.16
CA GLY A 32 7.24 4.10 15.98
C GLY A 32 5.80 3.91 15.50
N SER A 33 5.34 4.70 14.51
CA SER A 33 4.01 4.58 13.91
C SER A 33 3.96 5.15 12.49
N ALA A 34 2.94 4.78 11.74
CA ALA A 34 2.56 5.40 10.47
C ALA A 34 1.10 5.87 10.53
N ARG A 35 0.69 6.65 9.54
CA ARG A 35 -0.71 6.99 9.31
C ARG A 35 -0.99 6.84 7.83
N LEU A 36 -2.02 6.07 7.50
CA LEU A 36 -2.47 5.88 6.12
C LEU A 36 -3.81 6.61 5.92
N VAL A 37 -3.88 7.47 4.90
CA VAL A 37 -5.13 8.10 4.45
C VAL A 37 -5.53 7.46 3.13
N LEU A 38 -6.77 6.99 3.06
CA LEU A 38 -7.28 6.26 1.91
C LEU A 38 -8.48 6.99 1.31
N SER A 39 -8.52 7.00 -0.02
CA SER A 39 -9.75 7.26 -0.78
C SER A 39 -10.39 5.91 -1.13
N THR A 40 -11.70 5.92 -1.39
CA THR A 40 -12.46 4.69 -1.70
C THR A 40 -13.01 4.71 -3.12
N GLY A 41 -13.21 3.53 -3.69
CA GLY A 41 -13.69 3.28 -5.05
C GLY A 41 -13.35 1.85 -5.49
N ALA A 42 -14.07 1.35 -6.50
CA ALA A 42 -13.85 -0.02 -7.01
C ALA A 42 -12.43 -0.21 -7.56
N SER A 43 -11.78 0.87 -8.04
CA SER A 43 -10.42 0.83 -8.56
C SER A 43 -9.33 0.58 -7.52
N GLN A 44 -9.67 0.60 -6.21
CA GLN A 44 -8.72 0.32 -5.13
C GLN A 44 -8.78 -1.13 -4.62
N PHE A 45 -9.77 -1.95 -5.02
CA PHE A 45 -9.97 -3.28 -4.43
C PHE A 45 -8.79 -4.23 -4.66
N ASP A 46 -8.20 -4.25 -5.86
CA ASP A 46 -7.02 -5.07 -6.13
C ASP A 46 -5.81 -4.64 -5.29
N MET A 47 -5.67 -3.34 -5.04
CA MET A 47 -4.61 -2.81 -4.17
C MET A 47 -4.85 -3.21 -2.72
N PHE A 48 -6.07 -3.03 -2.17
CA PHE A 48 -6.38 -3.44 -0.81
C PHE A 48 -6.22 -4.94 -0.60
N SER A 49 -6.71 -5.75 -1.54
CA SER A 49 -6.58 -7.21 -1.48
C SER A 49 -5.12 -7.65 -1.46
N ALA A 50 -4.24 -6.96 -2.19
CA ALA A 50 -2.81 -7.24 -2.14
C ALA A 50 -2.13 -6.68 -0.87
N LEU A 51 -2.55 -5.51 -0.38
CA LEU A 51 -1.92 -4.81 0.74
C LEU A 51 -2.10 -5.55 2.07
N VAL A 52 -3.27 -6.14 2.31
CA VAL A 52 -3.56 -6.87 3.56
C VAL A 52 -2.72 -8.14 3.72
N GLU A 53 -2.17 -8.68 2.64
CA GLU A 53 -1.29 -9.86 2.64
C GLU A 53 0.18 -9.51 2.91
N LEU A 54 0.54 -8.22 2.93
CA LEU A 54 1.92 -7.77 3.13
C LEU A 54 2.28 -7.66 4.61
N PRO A 55 3.55 -7.92 4.99
CA PRO A 55 3.99 -7.86 6.38
C PRO A 55 4.10 -6.40 6.84
N ILE A 56 3.02 -5.90 7.42
CA ILE A 56 2.91 -4.57 8.05
C ILE A 56 2.43 -4.78 9.49
N ASP A 57 3.06 -4.09 10.43
CA ASP A 57 2.59 -4.05 11.81
C ASP A 57 1.37 -3.14 11.93
N TRP A 58 0.19 -3.68 11.64
CA TRP A 58 -1.07 -2.94 11.65
C TRP A 58 -1.45 -2.34 13.01
N SER A 59 -0.83 -2.79 14.11
CA SER A 59 -1.01 -2.18 15.43
C SER A 59 -0.38 -0.78 15.54
N LYS A 60 0.45 -0.40 14.57
CA LYS A 60 1.22 0.85 14.51
C LYS A 60 0.84 1.75 13.32
N VAL A 61 -0.23 1.43 12.58
CA VAL A 61 -0.70 2.19 11.40
C VAL A 61 -2.02 2.90 11.69
#